data_AF-A0A534Y4G7-F1
#
_entry.id   AF-A0A534Y4G7-F1
#
_cell.length_a   1.000
_cell.length_b   1.000
_cell.length_c   1.000
_cell.angle_alpha   90.00
_cell.angle_beta   90.00
_cell.angle_gamma   90.00
#
_symmetry.space_group_name_H-M   'P 1'
#
loop_
_entity.id
_entity.type
_entity.pdbx_description
1 polymer ?
#
loop_
_entity_poly.entity_id
_entity_poly.type
_entity_poly.pdbx_seq_one_letter_code
_entity_poly.pdbx_strand_id
1 'polypeptide(L)' 'MLCDQKIEIVSISGASCGKLDFPIDGKSCRTRELRLGSDGTVLQKMPGDREQGQLVNGNVFTCTLRYWPAALK' A
#
# COMPACT_ATOMS: atom_id res chain seq x y z
N MET A 1 19.00 1.93 2.84
CA MET A 1 18.22 3.00 2.18
C MET A 1 16.79 2.90 2.70
N LEU A 2 16.27 3.96 3.29
CA LEU A 2 14.86 4.06 3.72
C LEU A 2 14.10 4.73 2.57
N CYS A 3 12.92 4.21 2.24
CA CYS A 3 12.09 4.72 1.16
C CYS A 3 10.69 4.99 1.68
N ASP A 4 10.16 6.16 1.33
CA ASP A 4 8.81 6.56 1.69
C ASP A 4 7.97 6.70 0.42
N GLN A 5 6.74 6.23 0.48
CA GLN A 5 5.75 6.46 -0.55
C GLN A 5 4.92 7.68 -0.18
N LYS A 6 5.00 8.72 -1.00
CA LYS A 6 4.17 9.91 -0.83
C LYS A 6 2.91 9.78 -1.67
N ILE A 7 1.75 9.94 -1.05
CA ILE A 7 0.46 10.05 -1.72
C ILE A 7 0.00 11.50 -1.62
N GLU A 8 -0.46 12.05 -2.73
CA GLU A 8 -1.19 13.31 -2.79
C GLU A 8 -2.56 13.06 -3.41
N ILE A 9 -3.60 13.47 -2.71
CA ILE A 9 -4.96 13.43 -3.23
C ILE A 9 -5.26 14.77 -3.84
N VAL A 10 -5.63 14.77 -5.11
CA VAL A 10 -6.02 15.96 -5.83
C VAL A 10 -7.50 15.88 -6.20
N SER A 11 -8.19 17.02 -6.12
CA SER A 11 -9.53 17.16 -6.67
C SER A 11 -9.50 17.11 -8.20
N ILE A 12 -10.68 17.03 -8.82
CA ILE A 12 -10.80 17.16 -10.28
C ILE A 12 -10.28 18.51 -10.82
N SER A 13 -10.26 19.55 -9.97
CA SER A 13 -9.67 20.85 -10.32
C SER A 13 -8.15 20.89 -10.16
N GLY A 14 -7.52 19.80 -9.72
CA GLY A 14 -6.09 19.71 -9.43
C GLY A 14 -5.68 20.29 -8.08
N ALA A 15 -6.63 20.73 -7.25
CA ALA A 15 -6.32 21.23 -5.91
C ALA A 15 -5.93 20.07 -4.99
N SER A 16 -4.84 20.22 -4.24
CA SER A 16 -4.43 19.25 -3.22
C SER A 16 -5.46 19.21 -2.08
N CYS A 17 -6.09 18.05 -1.89
CA CYS A 17 -7.03 17.76 -0.80
C CYS A 17 -6.32 17.16 0.43
N GLY A 18 -5.14 16.57 0.26
CA GLY A 18 -4.39 15.98 1.36
C GLY A 18 -3.13 15.25 0.90
N LYS A 19 -2.18 15.08 1.82
CA LYS A 19 -0.93 14.34 1.59
C LYS A 19 -0.68 13.35 2.72
N LEU A 20 -0.15 12.19 2.37
CA LEU A 20 0.24 11.15 3.32
C LEU A 20 1.55 10.51 2.89
N ASP A 21 2.43 10.28 3.86
CA ASP A 21 3.69 9.59 3.65
C ASP A 21 3.61 8.21 4.33
N PHE A 22 3.84 7.15 3.55
CA PHE A 22 3.85 5.77 4.03
C PHE A 22 5.27 5.21 4.02
N PRO A 23 5.77 4.70 5.16
CA PRO A 23 7.08 4.06 5.18
C PRO A 23 7.03 2.76 4.36
N ILE A 24 7.85 2.69 3.30
CA ILE A 24 8.05 1.45 2.56
C ILE A 24 9.19 0.72 3.23
N ASP A 25 8.86 -0.17 4.16
CA ASP A 25 9.87 -1.10 4.63
C ASP A 25 10.24 -2.06 3.49
N GLY A 26 11.39 -1.80 2.86
CA GLY A 26 12.02 -2.72 1.95
C GLY A 26 13.24 -2.18 1.23
N LYS A 27 14.36 -2.92 1.35
CA LYS A 27 15.66 -2.68 0.69
C LYS A 27 15.62 -2.31 -0.81
N SER A 28 14.49 -2.48 -1.49
CA SER A 28 14.30 -2.28 -2.93
C SER A 28 13.32 -1.15 -3.31
N CYS A 29 12.68 -0.46 -2.36
CA CYS A 29 11.75 0.66 -2.62
C CYS A 29 10.63 0.32 -3.62
N ARG A 30 10.21 -0.96 -3.62
CA ARG A 30 9.15 -1.46 -4.48
C ARG A 30 7.82 -1.38 -3.77
N THR A 31 6.84 -0.80 -4.45
CA THR A 31 5.46 -0.72 -4.02
C THR A 31 4.56 -1.33 -5.08
N ARG A 32 3.32 -1.64 -4.73
CA ARG A 32 2.25 -1.92 -5.70
C ARG A 32 1.13 -0.89 -5.56
N GLU A 33 0.08 -1.11 -6.35
CA GLU A 33 -1.15 -0.32 -6.34
C GLU A 33 -1.67 -0.10 -4.91
N LEU A 34 -2.09 1.13 -4.66
CA LEU A 34 -2.81 1.55 -3.48
C LEU A 34 -4.29 1.63 -3.82
N ARG A 35 -5.14 1.10 -2.95
CA ARG A 35 -6.59 1.17 -3.05
C ARG A 35 -7.12 1.98 -1.88
N LEU A 36 -8.17 2.77 -2.13
CA LEU A 36 -8.85 3.56 -1.11
C LEU A 36 -10.23 2.96 -0.82
N GLY A 37 -10.46 2.61 0.43
CA GLY A 37 -11.77 2.25 0.96
C GLY A 37 -12.67 3.48 1.13
N SER A 38 -13.98 3.29 1.06
CA SER A 38 -14.97 4.36 1.24
C SER A 38 -14.97 4.98 2.64
N ASP A 39 -14.39 4.29 3.62
CA ASP A 39 -14.18 4.74 5.00
C ASP A 39 -12.88 5.56 5.18
N GLY A 40 -12.13 5.81 4.11
CA GLY A 40 -10.83 6.48 4.13
C GLY A 40 -9.65 5.55 4.42
N THR A 41 -9.87 4.23 4.48
CA THR A 41 -8.79 3.26 4.68
C THR A 41 -7.93 3.11 3.43
N VAL A 42 -6.62 3.25 3.56
CA VAL A 42 -5.68 2.98 2.48
C VAL A 42 -5.20 1.53 2.58
N LEU A 43 -5.24 0.81 1.47
CA LEU A 43 -4.82 -0.59 1.35
C LEU A 43 -3.69 -0.70 0.34
N GLN A 44 -2.65 -1.44 0.68
CA GLN A 44 -1.55 -1.74 -0.23
C GLN A 44 -1.22 -3.22 -0.25
N LYS A 45 -1.22 -3.79 -1.45
CA LYS A 45 -0.68 -5.13 -1.66
C LYS A 45 0.84 -5.11 -1.67
N MET A 46 1.48 -6.02 -0.95
CA MET A 46 2.94 -6.14 -0.98
C MET A 46 3.42 -6.68 -2.33
N PRO A 47 4.63 -6.31 -2.80
CA PRO A 47 5.27 -6.94 -3.93
C PRO A 47 5.34 -8.47 -3.78
N GLY A 48 5.15 -9.20 -4.89
CA GLY A 48 5.09 -10.67 -4.88
C GLY A 48 6.39 -11.35 -4.43
N ASP A 49 7.54 -10.69 -4.57
CA ASP A 49 8.82 -11.15 -4.01
C ASP A 49 8.87 -11.08 -2.47
N ARG A 50 7.83 -10.52 -1.84
CA ARG A 50 7.63 -10.51 -0.38
C ARG A 50 6.47 -11.39 0.07
N GLU A 51 5.74 -11.99 -0.87
CA GLU A 51 4.73 -13.00 -0.56
C GLU A 51 5.47 -14.32 -0.34
N GLN A 52 5.79 -14.63 0.92
CA GLN A 52 6.35 -15.95 1.27
C GLN A 52 5.24 -16.98 1.08
N GLY A 53 5.22 -17.61 -0.08
CA GLY A 53 4.38 -18.79 -0.33
C GLY A 53 4.82 -19.91 0.59
N GLN A 54 4.20 -20.04 1.77
CA GLN A 54 4.13 -21.34 2.42
C GLN A 54 3.13 -22.16 1.61
N LEU A 55 3.67 -23.08 0.80
CA LEU A 55 2.92 -24.11 0.12
C LEU A 55 2.31 -25.04 1.18
N VAL A 56 1.25 -24.61 1.85
CA VAL A 56 0.40 -25.51 2.62
C VAL A 56 -0.38 -26.31 1.58
N ASN A 57 0.09 -27.52 1.28
CA ASN A 57 -0.50 -28.43 0.29
C ASN A 57 -0.51 -27.92 -1.17
N GLY A 58 0.59 -27.29 -1.61
CA GLY A 58 0.93 -27.14 -3.02
C GLY A 58 0.26 -26.02 -3.82
N ASN A 59 -0.87 -25.45 -3.38
CA ASN A 59 -1.65 -24.49 -4.20
C ASN A 59 -2.15 -23.22 -3.48
N VAL A 60 -1.75 -22.93 -2.24
CA VAL A 60 -2.18 -21.71 -1.52
C VAL A 60 -1.12 -20.62 -1.61
N PHE A 61 -1.45 -19.51 -2.26
CA PHE A 61 -0.63 -18.29 -2.25
C PHE A 61 -1.14 -17.32 -1.19
N THR A 62 -0.27 -16.96 -0.25
CA THR A 62 -0.58 -15.94 0.76
C THR A 62 -0.40 -14.55 0.15
N CYS A 63 -1.43 -13.72 0.20
CA CYS A 63 -1.35 -12.32 -0.17
C CYS A 63 -1.13 -11.48 1.09
N THR A 64 -0.01 -10.75 1.17
CA THR A 64 0.24 -9.84 2.28
C THR A 64 -0.25 -8.44 1.95
N LEU A 65 -1.10 -7.89 2.81
CA LEU A 65 -1.62 -6.53 2.71
C LEU A 65 -1.10 -5.68 3.87
N ARG A 66 -0.76 -4.42 3.56
CA ARG A 66 -0.64 -3.34 4.55
C ARG A 66 -1.89 -2.48 4.46
N TYR A 67 -2.34 -1.97 5.60
CA TYR A 67 -3.51 -1.12 5.65
C TYR A 67 -3.34 -0.02 6.69
N TRP A 68 -3.89 1.15 6.37
CA TRP A 68 -3.90 2.34 7.23
C TRP A 68 -5.35 2.78 7.40
N PRO A 69 -6.02 2.36 8.49
CA PRO A 69 -7.42 2.66 8.72
C PRO A 69 -7.69 4.16 8.79
N ALA A 70 -8.75 4.62 8.11
CA ALA A 70 -9.18 6.02 8.16
C ALA A 70 -8.06 7.05 7.95
N ALA A 71 -7.05 6.73 7.14
CA ALA A 71 -5.87 7.59 6.93
C ALA A 71 -6.24 8.94 6.27
N LEU A 72 -7.41 8.99 5.63
CA LEU A 72 -7.90 10.12 4.84
C LEU A 72 -9.21 10.73 5.36
N LYS A 73 -9.49 10.55 6.66
CA LYS A 73 -10.56 11.29 7.34
C LYS A 73 -10.12 12.67 7.82
#